data_AF-A0A961GWB6-F1
#
_entry.id   AF-A0A961GWB6-F1
#
_cell.length_a   1.000
_cell.length_b   1.000
_cell.length_c   1.000
_cell.angle_alpha   90.00
_cell.angle_beta   90.00
_cell.angle_gamma   90.00
#
_symmetry.space_group_name_H-M   'P 1'
#
loop_
_entity.id
_entity.type
_entity.pdbx_description
1 polymer ?
#
loop_
_entity_poly.entity_id
_entity_poly.type
_entity_poly.pdbx_seq_one_letter_code
_entity_poly.pdbx_strand_id
1 'polypeptide(L)' 'MPPPPPARLDAIVTRPEDVAGRSFADLGLGENIVRALAELGAREPFAIQAVTIPDALAGHHVLGRGRTGSGKTIAF' A
#
# COMPACT_ATOMS: atom_id res chain seq x y z
N MET A 1 -23.54 -18.92 22.22
CA MET A 1 -23.80 -17.84 21.26
C MET A 1 -22.61 -17.82 20.30
N PRO A 2 -22.79 -17.98 18.98
CA PRO A 2 -21.67 -17.85 18.04
C PRO A 2 -21.19 -16.38 18.00
N PRO A 3 -19.88 -16.13 17.78
CA PRO A 3 -19.38 -14.77 17.60
C PRO A 3 -20.03 -14.13 16.36
N PRO A 4 -20.23 -12.80 16.35
CA PRO A 4 -20.72 -12.11 15.17
C PRO A 4 -19.76 -12.33 14.00
N PRO A 5 -20.27 -12.41 12.75
CA PRO A 5 -19.41 -12.49 11.58
C PRO A 5 -18.47 -11.29 11.54
N PRO A 6 -17.23 -11.46 11.05
CA PRO A 6 -16.29 -10.35 10.92
C PRO A 6 -16.91 -9.23 10.09
N ALA A 7 -16.58 -7.99 10.42
CA ALA A 7 -17.00 -6.83 9.65
C ALA A 7 -16.58 -7.00 8.18
N ARG A 8 -17.48 -6.64 7.25
CA ARG A 8 -17.19 -6.68 5.83
C ARG A 8 -16.09 -5.66 5.53
N LEU A 9 -15.01 -6.09 4.87
CA LEU A 9 -14.00 -5.18 4.35
C LEU A 9 -14.58 -4.43 3.14
N ASP A 10 -14.49 -3.11 3.15
CA ASP A 10 -14.83 -2.29 1.99
C ASP A 10 -13.67 -2.31 0.99
N ALA A 11 -13.95 -2.76 -0.23
CA ALA A 11 -12.93 -2.91 -1.25
C ALA A 11 -12.75 -1.60 -2.04
N ILE A 12 -11.55 -1.04 -1.99
CA ILE A 12 -11.16 0.10 -2.82
C ILE A 12 -10.57 -0.43 -4.12
N VAL A 13 -11.19 -0.10 -5.25
CA VAL A 13 -10.64 -0.39 -6.58
C VAL A 13 -9.77 0.78 -6.99
N THR A 14 -8.48 0.54 -7.18
CA THR A 14 -7.49 1.56 -7.57
C THR A 14 -6.75 1.13 -8.82
N ARG A 15 -6.47 2.10 -9.69
CA ARG A 15 -5.71 1.94 -10.93
C ARG A 15 -4.40 2.73 -10.84
N PRO A 16 -3.37 2.39 -11.64
CA PRO A 16 -2.10 3.11 -11.66
C PRO A 16 -2.25 4.62 -11.89
N GLU A 17 -3.17 5.02 -12.77
CA GLU A 17 -3.44 6.43 -13.06
C GLU A 17 -3.98 7.21 -11.85
N ASP A 18 -4.65 6.56 -10.90
CA ASP A 18 -5.23 7.22 -9.72
C ASP A 18 -4.16 7.70 -8.72
N VAL A 19 -2.94 7.17 -8.85
CA VAL A 19 -1.82 7.46 -7.94
C VAL A 19 -0.58 7.95 -8.66
N ALA A 20 -0.68 8.24 -9.96
CA ALA A 20 0.45 8.69 -10.78
C ALA A 20 1.06 9.98 -10.19
N GLY A 21 2.39 10.00 -10.10
CA GLY A 21 3.13 11.14 -9.55
C GLY A 21 3.19 11.22 -8.03
N ARG A 22 2.61 10.26 -7.29
CA ARG A 22 2.88 10.13 -5.85
C ARG A 22 4.28 9.55 -5.63
N SER A 23 4.95 9.99 -4.58
CA SER A 23 6.19 9.41 -4.08
C SER A 23 5.93 8.57 -2.83
N PHE A 24 6.91 7.75 -2.43
CA PHE A 24 6.85 7.04 -1.14
C PHE A 24 6.83 7.97 0.07
N ALA A 25 7.39 9.18 -0.05
CA ALA A 25 7.34 10.19 1.01
C ALA A 25 5.91 10.69 1.26
N ASP A 26 5.10 10.81 0.20
CA ASP A 26 3.69 11.22 0.28
C ASP A 26 2.79 10.20 1.00
N LEU A 27 3.30 8.98 1.22
CA LEU A 27 2.59 7.89 1.91
C LEU A 27 2.86 7.84 3.42
N GLY A 28 3.73 8.73 3.94
CA GLY A 28 4.05 8.81 5.36
C GLY A 28 5.22 7.91 5.81
N LEU A 29 6.00 7.37 4.88
CA LEU A 29 7.21 6.61 5.20
C LEU A 29 8.34 7.54 5.68
N GLY A 30 9.17 7.04 6.60
CA GLY A 30 10.35 7.75 7.06
C GLY A 30 11.41 7.92 5.96
N GLU A 31 12.17 9.02 6.01
CA GLU A 31 13.17 9.38 5.00
C GLU A 31 14.22 8.28 4.77
N ASN A 32 14.58 7.51 5.80
CA ASN A 32 15.50 6.38 5.69
C ASN A 32 14.97 5.29 4.75
N ILE A 33 13.67 4.99 4.82
CA ILE A 33 13.01 3.99 3.97
C ILE A 33 12.86 4.54 2.55
N VAL A 34 12.42 5.80 2.41
CA VAL A 34 12.28 6.45 1.09
C VAL A 34 13.61 6.45 0.34
N ARG A 35 14.71 6.80 1.01
CA ARG A 35 16.06 6.77 0.41
C ARG A 35 16.45 5.36 -0.03
N ALA A 36 16.27 4.35 0.83
CA ALA A 36 16.61 2.97 0.50
C ALA A 36 15.81 2.45 -0.70
N LEU A 37 14.51 2.77 -0.79
CA LEU A 37 13.67 2.42 -1.94
C LEU A 37 14.18 3.09 -3.22
N ALA A 38 14.57 4.36 -3.16
CA ALA A 38 15.14 5.09 -4.30
C ALA A 38 16.47 4.49 -4.78
N GLU A 39 17.35 4.07 -3.85
CA GLU A 39 18.61 3.38 -4.15
C GLU A 39 18.40 2.02 -4.83
N LEU A 40 17.32 1.33 -4.46
CA LEU A 40 16.88 0.07 -5.09
C LEU A 40 16.13 0.27 -6.41
N GLY A 41 15.97 1.52 -6.87
CA GLY A 41 15.28 1.87 -8.12
C GLY A 41 13.76 2.02 -8.02
N ALA A 42 13.19 1.93 -6.81
CA ALA A 42 11.76 2.12 -6.54
C ALA A 42 11.48 3.56 -6.08
N ARG A 43 11.39 4.50 -7.02
CA ARG A 43 11.14 5.92 -6.72
C ARG A 43 9.66 6.25 -6.53
N GLU A 44 8.80 5.56 -7.28
CA GLU A 44 7.36 5.74 -7.26
C GLU A 44 6.67 4.46 -6.77
N PRO A 45 5.63 4.57 -5.94
CA PRO A 45 4.86 3.44 -5.48
C PRO A 45 3.95 2.92 -6.59
N PHE A 46 3.76 1.60 -6.63
CA PHE A 46 2.67 1.01 -7.40
C PHE A 46 1.32 1.31 -6.73
N ALA A 47 0.24 1.28 -7.52
CA ALA A 47 -1.14 1.51 -7.04
C ALA A 47 -1.47 0.78 -5.74
N ILE A 48 -1.11 -0.50 -5.64
CA ILE A 48 -1.40 -1.28 -4.44
C ILE A 48 -0.62 -0.76 -3.22
N GLN A 49 0.63 -0.36 -3.37
CA GLN A 49 1.44 0.21 -2.29
C GLN A 49 0.88 1.57 -1.84
N ALA A 50 0.50 2.42 -2.80
CA ALA A 50 -0.01 3.77 -2.53
C ALA A 50 -1.30 3.77 -1.70
N VAL A 51 -2.11 2.71 -1.78
CA VAL A 51 -3.35 2.59 -1.01
C VAL A 51 -3.21 1.73 0.24
N THR A 52 -2.27 0.79 0.30
CA THR A 52 -2.11 -0.07 1.48
C THR A 52 -1.15 0.48 2.51
N ILE A 53 -0.11 1.21 2.11
CA ILE A 53 0.93 1.71 3.03
C ILE A 53 0.34 2.67 4.09
N PRO A 54 -0.49 3.67 3.75
CA PRO A 54 -1.05 4.58 4.76
C PRO A 54 -1.88 3.85 5.82
N ASP A 55 -2.70 2.89 5.40
CA ASP A 55 -3.51 2.07 6.31
C ASP A 55 -2.66 1.14 7.17
N ALA A 56 -1.63 0.52 6.59
CA ALA A 56 -0.70 -0.31 7.34
C ALA A 56 0.06 0.51 8.40
N LEU A 57 0.51 1.72 8.07
CA LEU A 57 1.15 2.64 9.01
C LEU A 57 0.19 3.11 10.12
N ALA A 58 -1.10 3.24 9.82
CA ALA A 58 -2.15 3.52 10.81
C ALA A 58 -2.50 2.31 11.71
N GLY A 59 -1.91 1.14 11.46
CA GLY A 59 -2.17 -0.08 12.21
C GLY A 59 -3.47 -0.79 11.82
N HIS A 60 -4.04 -0.47 10.67
CA HIS A 60 -5.24 -1.13 10.16
C HIS A 60 -4.92 -2.51 9.56
N HIS A 61 -5.90 -3.42 9.60
CA HIS A 61 -5.82 -4.66 8.86
C HIS A 61 -6.10 -4.41 7.39
N VAL A 62 -5.18 -4.82 6.52
CA VAL A 62 -5.27 -4.57 5.08
C VAL A 62 -5.28 -5.88 4.30
N LEU A 63 -6.18 -5.98 3.32
CA LEU A 63 -6.21 -7.08 2.35
C LEU A 63 -5.93 -6.51 0.95
N GLY A 64 -4.71 -6.73 0.45
CA GLY A 64 -4.31 -6.29 -0.90
C GLY A 64 -4.50 -7.39 -1.94
N ARG A 65 -5.34 -7.15 -2.96
CA ARG A 65 -5.49 -8.05 -4.11
C ARG A 65 -4.89 -7.42 -5.37
N GLY A 66 -3.88 -8.05 -5.95
CA GLY A 66 -3.23 -7.62 -7.20
C GLY A 66 -2.52 -8.78 -7.89
N ARG A 67 -2.16 -8.64 -9.17
CA ARG A 67 -1.47 -9.68 -9.95
C ARG A 67 -0.01 -9.85 -9.49
N THR A 68 0.68 -10.89 -9.96
CA THR A 68 2.15 -10.99 -9.78
C THR A 68 2.82 -9.80 -10.48
N GLY A 69 3.87 -9.25 -9.87
CA GLY A 69 4.53 -8.03 -10.37
C GLY A 69 3.88 -6.72 -9.93
N SER A 70 2.74 -6.72 -9.23
CA SER A 70 2.11 -5.50 -8.71
C SER A 70 2.82 -4.86 -7.51
N GLY A 71 3.98 -5.37 -7.08
CA GLY A 71 4.77 -4.80 -5.98
C GLY A 71 4.29 -5.07 -4.56
N LYS A 72 3.38 -6.05 -4.36
CA LYS A 72 2.84 -6.40 -3.04
C LYS A 72 3.91 -6.71 -1.97
N THR A 73 5.07 -7.24 -2.36
CA THR A 73 6.16 -7.61 -1.43
C THR A 73 6.77 -6.43 -0.68
N ILE A 74 6.78 -5.23 -1.26
CA ILE A 74 7.26 -4.03 -0.56
C ILE A 74 6.12 -3.35 0.21
N ALA A 75 4.87 -3.68 -0.13
CA ALA A 75 3.68 -3.05 0.45
C ALA A 75 3.37 -3.53 1.89
N PHE A 76 3.91 -4.69 2.28
CA PHE A 76 3.71 -5.39 3.55
C PHE A 76 5.05 -5.91 4.06
#